data_AF-A0A6L7W4L3-F1
#
_entry.id   AF-A0A6L7W4L3-F1
#
_cell.length_a   1.000
_cell.length_b   1.000
_cell.length_c   1.000
_cell.angle_alpha   90.00
_cell.angle_beta   90.00
_cell.angle_gamma   90.00
#
_symmetry.space_group_name_H-M   'P 1'
#
loop_
_entity.id
_entity.type
_entity.pdbx_description
1 polymer ?
#
loop_
_entity_poly.entity_id
_entity_poly.type
_entity_poly.pdbx_seq_one_letter_code
_entity_poly.pdbx_strand_id
1 'polypeptide(L)'
;MILPRMPPKLISLLRNTGLDIHWEKSVATFPGNLPFLQPGTIRENGDWANLPPNAINFAIRAAKQIAADPDLAHMVWHAHRLLFIDKSTQNSATRDWPLLAPVLGNYGGAFYLLIALSGIPQLRTYHQSRDIPEHITRLTCRDTYVWAQQYHDIGIFKNDRFFHPGEPGTWGLCTRILPWLLGHLNGDLYRIGRLQYKIGPFRQKMRAYRHRTSTHLCLLCESGLEFRTDGNFNGAGEREDPQAWTSELTETATHIIGNPIHPNGHAQRQPVGLPRAHWNCVLTEGDPILEIHIPEDGPMAFEKAVSLIQLCFLLPNSLLSKDMFLT
;
A
#
# COMPACT_ATOMS: atom_id res chain seq x y z
N MET A 1 -0.38 24.26 34.30
CA MET A 1 -0.98 24.51 32.96
C MET A 1 -1.72 23.24 32.59
N ILE A 2 -3.04 23.24 32.60
CA ILE A 2 -3.83 22.04 32.30
C ILE A 2 -3.80 21.88 30.77
N LEU A 3 -3.06 20.88 30.28
CA LEU A 3 -3.05 20.55 28.86
C LEU A 3 -4.50 20.20 28.42
N PRO A 4 -4.94 20.63 27.23
CA PRO A 4 -6.31 20.40 26.78
C PRO A 4 -6.53 18.90 26.55
N ARG A 5 -7.30 18.27 27.44
CA ARG A 5 -7.78 16.89 27.25
C ARG A 5 -8.60 16.82 25.96
N MET A 6 -8.42 15.74 25.21
CA MET A 6 -9.24 15.40 24.03
C MET A 6 -10.74 15.55 24.36
N PRO A 7 -11.55 16.14 23.47
CA PRO A 7 -12.98 16.32 23.70
C PRO A 7 -13.68 14.99 24.03
N PRO A 8 -14.63 14.94 24.99
CA PRO A 8 -15.27 13.69 25.39
C PRO A 8 -15.87 12.89 24.23
N LYS A 9 -16.44 13.58 23.23
CA LYS A 9 -17.02 12.95 22.02
C LYS A 9 -15.98 12.28 21.12
N LEU A 10 -14.72 12.73 21.17
CA LEU A 10 -13.61 12.11 20.44
C LEU A 10 -12.95 11.01 21.28
N ILE A 11 -12.89 11.14 22.60
CA ILE A 11 -12.29 10.11 23.48
C ILE A 11 -12.94 8.75 23.27
N SER A 12 -14.28 8.69 23.22
CA SER A 12 -15.00 7.43 23.00
C SER A 12 -14.75 6.83 21.62
N LEU A 13 -14.38 7.67 20.64
CA LEU A 13 -14.18 7.28 19.25
C LEU A 13 -12.74 6.88 18.94
N LEU A 14 -11.76 7.57 19.54
CA LEU A 14 -10.35 7.47 19.16
C LEU A 14 -9.52 6.54 20.07
N ARG A 15 -10.02 6.21 21.27
CA ARG A 15 -9.25 5.44 22.25
C ARG A 15 -8.83 4.07 21.70
N ASN A 16 -7.54 3.75 21.82
CA ASN A 16 -6.93 2.49 21.38
C ASN A 16 -6.98 2.27 19.86
N THR A 17 -7.09 3.33 19.06
CA THR A 17 -7.13 3.22 17.59
C THR A 17 -5.82 3.64 16.92
N GLY A 18 -4.83 4.11 17.70
CA GLY A 18 -3.61 4.72 17.16
C GLY A 18 -3.84 6.14 16.62
N LEU A 19 -5.08 6.62 16.58
CA LEU A 19 -5.46 8.02 16.31
C LEU A 19 -5.56 8.84 17.62
N ASP A 20 -5.22 8.26 18.76
CA ASP A 20 -5.15 8.91 20.07
C ASP A 20 -3.71 9.31 20.48
N ILE A 21 -2.70 8.87 19.74
CA ILE A 21 -1.30 9.13 20.04
C ILE A 21 -0.94 10.60 19.76
N HIS A 22 -0.15 11.22 20.63
CA HIS A 22 0.36 12.59 20.43
C HIS A 22 -0.71 13.66 20.17
N TRP A 23 -1.94 13.48 20.69
CA TRP A 23 -3.02 14.46 20.56
C TRP A 23 -2.62 15.86 21.04
N GLU A 24 -1.95 15.95 22.19
CA GLU A 24 -1.48 17.20 22.81
C GLU A 24 -0.65 18.06 21.83
N LYS A 25 0.24 17.41 21.06
CA LYS A 25 1.06 18.08 20.04
C LYS A 25 0.20 18.68 18.93
N SER A 26 -0.92 18.03 18.61
CA SER A 26 -1.82 18.50 17.54
C SER A 26 -2.62 19.72 17.97
N VAL A 27 -3.05 19.76 19.23
CA VAL A 27 -3.67 20.95 19.80
C VAL A 27 -2.67 22.11 19.84
N ALA A 28 -1.44 21.85 20.30
CA ALA A 28 -0.39 22.87 20.37
C ALA A 28 0.06 23.40 18.99
N THR A 29 -0.11 22.61 17.93
CA THR A 29 0.30 22.96 16.55
C THR A 29 -0.88 23.25 15.63
N PHE A 30 -2.10 23.37 16.17
CA PHE A 30 -3.28 23.61 15.35
C PHE A 30 -3.16 24.97 14.63
N PRO A 31 -3.19 24.99 13.28
CA PRO A 31 -2.88 26.20 12.52
C PRO A 31 -4.01 27.24 12.51
N GLY A 32 -5.15 26.97 13.14
CA GLY A 32 -6.34 27.83 13.12
C GLY A 32 -7.13 27.76 11.81
N ASN A 33 -6.44 27.76 10.67
CA ASN A 33 -7.02 27.52 9.35
C ASN A 33 -6.42 26.23 8.75
N LEU A 34 -7.24 25.47 8.03
CA LEU A 34 -6.86 24.23 7.36
C LEU A 34 -6.97 24.41 5.83
N PRO A 35 -5.89 24.82 5.13
CA PRO A 35 -5.93 25.08 3.69
C PRO A 35 -6.41 23.89 2.85
N PHE A 36 -6.13 22.66 3.30
CA PHE A 36 -6.56 21.43 2.62
C PHE A 36 -8.07 21.16 2.71
N LEU A 37 -8.81 21.89 3.56
CA LEU A 37 -10.28 21.85 3.60
C LEU A 37 -10.92 22.94 2.72
N GLN A 38 -10.13 23.83 2.13
CA GLN A 38 -10.68 24.90 1.29
C GLN A 38 -11.19 24.33 -0.04
N PRO A 39 -12.35 24.80 -0.55
CA PRO A 39 -12.95 24.25 -1.77
C PRO A 39 -12.04 24.25 -3.00
N GLY A 40 -11.21 25.29 -3.15
CA GLY A 40 -10.23 25.39 -4.24
C GLY A 40 -9.17 24.30 -4.15
N THR A 41 -8.59 24.09 -2.97
CA THR A 41 -7.58 23.05 -2.72
C THR A 41 -8.15 21.64 -2.91
N ILE A 42 -9.38 21.40 -2.43
CA ILE A 42 -10.05 20.09 -2.60
C ILE A 42 -10.28 19.81 -4.08
N ARG A 43 -10.68 20.84 -4.86
CA ARG A 43 -10.87 20.71 -6.30
C ARG A 43 -9.56 20.38 -7.01
N GLU A 44 -8.51 21.16 -6.75
CA GLU A 44 -7.20 20.92 -7.36
C GLU A 44 -6.68 19.50 -7.06
N ASN A 45 -6.70 19.09 -5.79
CA ASN A 45 -6.23 17.76 -5.39
C ASN A 45 -7.14 16.64 -5.90
N GLY A 46 -8.45 16.89 -5.96
CA GLY A 46 -9.41 15.98 -6.57
C GLY A 46 -9.14 15.77 -8.07
N ASP A 47 -8.82 16.84 -8.79
CA ASP A 47 -8.46 16.79 -10.21
C ASP A 47 -7.15 16.01 -10.44
N TRP A 48 -6.16 16.18 -9.56
CA TRP A 48 -4.94 15.37 -9.57
C TRP A 48 -5.21 13.87 -9.36
N ALA A 49 -6.16 13.54 -8.49
CA ALA A 49 -6.62 12.17 -8.26
C ALA A 49 -7.62 11.67 -9.31
N ASN A 50 -8.01 12.50 -10.29
CA ASN A 50 -9.04 12.19 -11.28
C ASN A 50 -10.41 11.85 -10.65
N LEU A 51 -10.78 12.50 -9.56
CA LEU A 51 -12.11 12.39 -8.97
C LEU A 51 -13.16 13.05 -9.87
N PRO A 52 -14.34 12.44 -10.05
CA PRO A 52 -15.42 13.07 -10.80
C PRO A 52 -16.01 14.28 -10.03
N PRO A 53 -16.65 15.25 -10.71
CA PRO A 53 -17.17 16.46 -10.07
C PRO A 53 -18.14 16.21 -8.92
N ASN A 54 -18.94 15.15 -8.97
CA ASN A 54 -19.86 14.78 -7.89
C ASN A 54 -19.10 14.33 -6.62
N ALA A 55 -17.98 13.60 -6.76
CA ALA A 55 -17.11 13.21 -5.65
C ALA A 55 -16.44 14.42 -5.01
N ILE A 56 -15.89 15.33 -5.84
CA ILE A 56 -15.27 16.58 -5.38
C ILE A 56 -16.29 17.42 -4.61
N ASN A 57 -17.50 17.60 -5.16
CA ASN A 57 -18.56 18.35 -4.49
C ASN A 57 -19.02 17.67 -3.18
N PHE A 58 -19.01 16.34 -3.11
CA PHE A 58 -19.28 15.60 -1.88
C PHE A 58 -18.21 15.87 -0.81
N ALA A 59 -16.93 15.80 -1.18
CA ALA A 59 -15.81 16.11 -0.30
C ALA A 59 -15.84 17.57 0.20
N ILE A 60 -16.21 18.53 -0.65
CA ILE A 60 -16.38 19.94 -0.26
C ILE A 60 -17.48 20.11 0.78
N ARG A 61 -18.62 19.41 0.64
CA ARG A 61 -19.70 19.43 1.65
C ARG A 61 -19.24 18.83 2.98
N ALA A 62 -18.51 17.72 2.94
CA ALA A 62 -17.91 17.10 4.12
C ALA A 62 -16.94 18.06 4.82
N ALA A 63 -16.05 18.69 4.05
CA ALA A 63 -15.08 19.65 4.57
C ALA A 63 -15.74 20.84 5.26
N LYS A 64 -16.85 21.36 4.70
CA LYS A 64 -17.64 22.43 5.33
C LYS A 64 -18.20 22.01 6.69
N GLN A 65 -18.72 20.78 6.81
CA GLN A 65 -19.24 20.27 8.08
C GLN A 65 -18.12 20.06 9.10
N ILE A 66 -17.00 19.46 8.69
CA ILE A 66 -15.84 19.22 9.54
C ILE A 66 -15.25 20.55 10.04
N ALA A 67 -15.11 21.55 9.16
CA ALA A 67 -14.57 22.85 9.53
C ALA A 67 -15.49 23.67 10.46
N ALA A 68 -16.80 23.40 10.46
CA ALA A 68 -17.76 24.07 11.33
C ALA A 68 -17.76 23.52 12.76
N ASP A 69 -17.22 22.32 12.99
CA ASP A 69 -17.08 21.71 14.32
C ASP A 69 -15.61 21.76 14.77
N PRO A 70 -15.27 22.55 15.81
CA PRO A 70 -13.90 22.69 16.28
C PRO A 70 -13.20 21.37 16.62
N ASP A 71 -13.92 20.40 17.17
CA ASP A 71 -13.34 19.13 17.56
C ASP A 71 -13.01 18.27 16.33
N LEU A 72 -13.88 18.29 15.31
CA LEU A 72 -13.65 17.58 14.05
C LEU A 72 -12.55 18.26 13.22
N ALA A 73 -12.46 19.60 13.26
CA ALA A 73 -11.35 20.34 12.67
C ALA A 73 -10.01 19.96 13.32
N HIS A 74 -9.96 19.83 14.65
CA HIS A 74 -8.77 19.32 15.33
C HIS A 74 -8.48 17.86 14.97
N MET A 75 -9.51 17.02 14.84
CA MET A 75 -9.34 15.61 14.46
C MET A 75 -8.77 15.44 13.06
N VAL A 76 -9.24 16.21 12.07
CA VAL A 76 -8.72 16.12 10.70
C VAL A 76 -7.31 16.70 10.60
N TRP A 77 -7.01 17.76 11.36
CA TRP A 77 -5.64 18.25 11.51
C TRP A 77 -4.73 17.19 12.13
N HIS A 78 -5.19 16.55 13.20
CA HIS A 78 -4.46 15.50 13.91
C HIS A 78 -4.08 14.36 12.98
N ALA A 79 -5.06 13.83 12.23
CA ALA A 79 -4.83 12.79 11.24
C ALA A 79 -3.85 13.24 10.14
N HIS A 80 -4.02 14.44 9.58
CA HIS A 80 -3.10 14.98 8.57
C HIS A 80 -1.65 15.07 9.11
N ARG A 81 -1.48 15.62 10.32
CA ARG A 81 -0.17 15.78 10.96
C ARG A 81 0.50 14.43 11.22
N LEU A 82 -0.23 13.45 11.76
CA LEU A 82 0.33 12.12 12.02
C LEU A 82 0.85 11.43 10.76
N LEU A 83 0.15 11.59 9.63
CA LEU A 83 0.47 10.90 8.39
C LEU A 83 1.53 11.63 7.56
N PHE A 84 1.43 12.95 7.43
CA PHE A 84 2.19 13.70 6.42
C PHE A 84 3.27 14.61 7.00
N ILE A 85 3.13 15.03 8.26
CA ILE A 85 4.10 15.92 8.93
C ILE A 85 5.05 15.11 9.80
N ASP A 86 4.53 14.39 10.78
CA ASP A 86 5.34 13.64 11.73
C ASP A 86 5.79 12.29 11.13
N LYS A 87 4.99 11.71 10.24
CA LYS A 87 5.15 10.33 9.75
C LYS A 87 5.36 9.33 10.91
N SER A 88 4.79 9.63 12.07
CA SER A 88 5.04 8.93 13.34
C SER A 88 4.17 7.70 13.52
N THR A 89 3.17 7.52 12.66
CA THR A 89 2.36 6.30 12.62
C THR A 89 2.93 5.35 11.58
N GLN A 90 3.08 4.08 11.95
CA GLN A 90 3.35 3.06 10.95
C GLN A 90 2.12 2.95 10.04
N ASN A 91 2.32 2.85 8.73
CA ASN A 91 1.23 2.80 7.74
C ASN A 91 0.13 1.80 8.14
N SER A 92 0.49 0.65 8.75
CA SER A 92 -0.44 -0.39 9.21
C SER A 92 -1.45 0.05 10.28
N ALA A 93 -1.08 0.99 11.16
CA ALA A 93 -1.93 1.45 12.27
C ALA A 93 -3.19 2.20 11.79
N THR A 94 -3.18 2.70 10.56
CA THR A 94 -4.33 3.41 9.99
C THR A 94 -5.52 2.50 9.67
N ARG A 95 -5.32 1.17 9.62
CA ARG A 95 -6.42 0.21 9.44
C ARG A 95 -7.36 0.19 10.63
N ASP A 96 -6.82 0.42 11.82
CA ASP A 96 -7.54 0.34 13.10
C ASP A 96 -8.18 1.68 13.47
N TRP A 97 -8.07 2.69 12.59
CA TRP A 97 -8.74 3.97 12.78
C TRP A 97 -10.26 3.81 12.78
N PRO A 98 -10.98 4.61 13.59
CA PRO A 98 -12.37 4.36 13.90
C PRO A 98 -13.30 4.71 12.76
N LEU A 99 -14.46 4.06 12.71
CA LEU A 99 -15.50 4.48 11.77
C LEU A 99 -16.18 5.74 12.27
N LEU A 100 -16.26 6.76 11.43
CA LEU A 100 -16.76 8.08 11.81
C LEU A 100 -18.26 8.28 11.55
N ALA A 101 -18.99 7.23 11.14
CA ALA A 101 -20.45 7.28 10.95
C ALA A 101 -21.21 7.81 12.19
N PRO A 102 -20.82 7.49 13.45
CA PRO A 102 -21.51 8.04 14.64
C PRO A 102 -21.43 9.57 14.78
N VAL A 103 -20.45 10.24 14.16
CA VAL A 103 -20.22 11.68 14.30
C VAL A 103 -20.41 12.45 12.99
N LEU A 104 -20.24 11.80 11.84
CA LEU A 104 -20.29 12.40 10.50
C LEU A 104 -21.34 11.75 9.58
N GLY A 105 -22.04 10.70 10.04
CA GLY A 105 -22.99 9.95 9.21
C GLY A 105 -22.36 9.50 7.89
N ASN A 106 -23.05 9.82 6.79
CA ASN A 106 -22.61 9.52 5.42
C ASN A 106 -21.30 10.22 5.00
N TYR A 107 -20.81 11.20 5.76
CA TYR A 107 -19.51 11.84 5.51
C TYR A 107 -18.33 11.16 6.22
N GLY A 108 -18.56 10.08 6.96
CA GLY A 108 -17.49 9.39 7.68
C GLY A 108 -16.35 8.92 6.76
N GLY A 109 -16.67 8.38 5.58
CA GLY A 109 -15.67 8.02 4.58
C GLY A 109 -15.01 9.24 3.91
N ALA A 110 -15.76 10.33 3.72
CA ALA A 110 -15.23 11.56 3.12
C ALA A 110 -14.17 12.23 4.00
N PHE A 111 -14.23 12.05 5.32
CA PHE A 111 -13.13 12.45 6.21
C PHE A 111 -11.80 11.83 5.76
N TYR A 112 -11.78 10.51 5.53
CA TYR A 112 -10.56 9.82 5.09
C TYR A 112 -10.15 10.16 3.66
N LEU A 113 -11.13 10.42 2.78
CA LEU A 113 -10.85 10.96 1.46
C LEU A 113 -10.15 12.32 1.53
N LEU A 114 -10.63 13.24 2.38
CA LEU A 114 -9.99 14.54 2.59
C LEU A 114 -8.57 14.40 3.14
N ILE A 115 -8.32 13.44 4.03
CA ILE A 115 -6.97 13.13 4.51
C ILE A 115 -6.08 12.65 3.36
N ALA A 116 -6.52 11.71 2.52
CA ALA A 116 -5.73 11.27 1.36
C ALA A 116 -5.45 12.42 0.38
N LEU A 117 -6.45 13.25 0.07
CA LEU A 117 -6.29 14.43 -0.79
C LEU A 117 -5.31 15.45 -0.19
N SER A 118 -5.25 15.58 1.14
CA SER A 118 -4.32 16.49 1.81
C SER A 118 -2.83 16.12 1.62
N GLY A 119 -2.53 14.86 1.28
CA GLY A 119 -1.16 14.39 1.00
C GLY A 119 -0.67 14.65 -0.42
N ILE A 120 -1.57 14.95 -1.37
CA ILE A 120 -1.23 15.13 -2.79
C ILE A 120 -0.19 16.24 -3.03
N PRO A 121 -0.26 17.42 -2.38
CA PRO A 121 0.77 18.46 -2.55
C PRO A 121 2.18 18.00 -2.15
N GLN A 122 2.30 17.18 -1.10
CA GLN A 122 3.57 16.62 -0.66
C GLN A 122 4.13 15.63 -1.69
N LEU A 123 3.27 14.73 -2.21
CA LEU A 123 3.66 13.80 -3.27
C LEU A 123 4.15 14.54 -4.51
N ARG A 124 3.41 15.57 -4.96
CA ARG A 124 3.79 16.41 -6.11
C ARG A 124 5.17 17.01 -5.94
N THR A 125 5.43 17.61 -4.77
CA THR A 125 6.74 18.19 -4.44
C THR A 125 7.85 17.13 -4.46
N TYR A 126 7.58 15.97 -3.86
CA TYR A 126 8.52 14.86 -3.77
C TYR A 126 8.86 14.24 -5.14
N HIS A 127 7.87 14.11 -6.02
CA HIS A 127 8.04 13.64 -7.40
C HIS A 127 8.74 14.67 -8.28
N GLN A 128 8.36 15.95 -8.15
CA GLN A 128 9.03 17.04 -8.87
C GLN A 128 10.51 17.12 -8.51
N SER A 129 10.88 16.94 -7.24
CA SER A 129 12.28 16.95 -6.80
C SER A 129 13.11 15.75 -7.30
N ARG A 130 12.48 14.80 -8.01
CA ARG A 130 13.08 13.59 -8.57
C ARG A 130 12.90 13.51 -10.08
N ASP A 131 12.47 14.60 -10.71
CA ASP A 131 12.19 14.66 -12.14
C ASP A 131 11.19 13.58 -12.62
N ILE A 132 10.29 13.15 -11.73
CA ILE A 132 9.24 12.21 -12.09
C ILE A 132 8.23 12.93 -12.99
N PRO A 133 7.96 12.43 -14.21
CA PRO A 133 7.03 13.10 -15.12
C PRO A 133 5.65 13.31 -14.51
N GLU A 134 5.04 14.46 -14.77
CA GLU A 134 3.73 14.82 -14.21
C GLU A 134 2.66 13.74 -14.45
N HIS A 135 2.63 13.15 -15.64
CA HIS A 135 1.64 12.11 -15.97
C HIS A 135 1.77 10.86 -15.08
N ILE A 136 2.98 10.50 -14.64
CA ILE A 136 3.20 9.42 -13.67
C ILE A 136 2.66 9.82 -12.30
N THR A 137 2.92 11.06 -11.87
CA THR A 137 2.35 11.59 -10.61
C THR A 137 0.83 11.55 -10.63
N ARG A 138 0.18 11.97 -11.72
CA ARG A 138 -1.28 11.89 -11.88
C ARG A 138 -1.78 10.45 -11.83
N LEU A 139 -1.11 9.52 -12.51
CA LEU A 139 -1.46 8.10 -12.44
C LEU A 139 -1.30 7.54 -11.03
N THR A 140 -0.25 7.90 -10.30
CA THR A 140 -0.07 7.50 -8.90
C THR A 140 -1.19 8.07 -8.01
N CYS A 141 -1.58 9.33 -8.20
CA CYS A 141 -2.70 9.94 -7.46
C CYS A 141 -4.05 9.27 -7.78
N ARG A 142 -4.23 8.75 -9.01
CA ARG A 142 -5.48 8.12 -9.48
C ARG A 142 -5.95 6.96 -8.61
N ASP A 143 -5.05 6.27 -7.90
CA ASP A 143 -5.46 5.18 -7.01
C ASP A 143 -6.44 5.67 -5.93
N THR A 144 -6.33 6.95 -5.53
CA THR A 144 -7.32 7.58 -4.62
C THR A 144 -8.73 7.56 -5.21
N TYR A 145 -8.89 7.82 -6.51
CA TYR A 145 -10.18 7.71 -7.19
C TYR A 145 -10.64 6.26 -7.32
N VAL A 146 -9.76 5.32 -7.63
CA VAL A 146 -10.10 3.89 -7.74
C VAL A 146 -10.80 3.42 -6.47
N TRP A 147 -10.20 3.70 -5.31
CA TRP A 147 -10.77 3.29 -4.03
C TRP A 147 -11.96 4.15 -3.60
N ALA A 148 -12.00 5.43 -3.96
CA ALA A 148 -13.17 6.27 -3.70
C ALA A 148 -14.40 5.84 -4.53
N GLN A 149 -14.19 5.38 -5.77
CA GLN A 149 -15.24 4.82 -6.60
C GLN A 149 -15.71 3.47 -6.05
N GLN A 150 -14.78 2.60 -5.64
CA GLN A 150 -15.17 1.35 -4.99
C GLN A 150 -16.02 1.60 -3.74
N TYR A 151 -15.64 2.59 -2.92
CA TYR A 151 -16.43 3.02 -1.76
C TYR A 151 -17.84 3.47 -2.17
N HIS A 152 -17.94 4.24 -3.26
CA HIS A 152 -19.20 4.75 -3.82
C HIS A 152 -20.12 3.65 -4.36
N ASP A 153 -19.56 2.70 -5.11
CA ASP A 153 -20.33 1.70 -5.85
C ASP A 153 -20.82 0.57 -4.94
N ILE A 154 -19.97 0.10 -4.02
CA ILE A 154 -20.25 -1.11 -3.24
C ILE A 154 -21.09 -0.78 -1.98
N GLY A 155 -20.93 0.39 -1.36
CA GLY A 155 -21.58 0.70 -0.08
C GLY A 155 -21.40 -0.43 0.94
N ILE A 156 -22.48 -0.86 1.61
CA ILE A 156 -22.50 -1.98 2.57
C ILE A 156 -22.79 -3.31 1.82
N PHE A 157 -21.89 -4.31 1.74
CA PHE A 157 -22.28 -5.74 1.88
C PHE A 157 -21.16 -6.80 1.99
N LYS A 158 -21.44 -7.73 2.93
CA LYS A 158 -21.09 -9.16 3.16
C LYS A 158 -19.87 -9.82 2.50
N ASN A 159 -18.94 -10.21 3.38
CA ASN A 159 -18.30 -11.54 3.52
C ASN A 159 -17.00 -11.37 4.34
N ASP A 160 -17.08 -10.64 5.46
CA ASP A 160 -16.01 -10.38 6.44
C ASP A 160 -14.69 -9.78 5.93
N ARG A 161 -14.57 -9.46 4.64
CA ARG A 161 -13.34 -8.88 4.04
C ARG A 161 -13.39 -7.37 3.86
N PHE A 162 -14.60 -6.80 3.84
CA PHE A 162 -14.85 -5.38 3.57
C PHE A 162 -16.01 -4.88 4.42
N PHE A 163 -15.74 -3.89 5.27
CA PHE A 163 -16.74 -3.23 6.10
C PHE A 163 -16.80 -1.74 5.73
N HIS A 164 -17.97 -1.28 5.26
CA HIS A 164 -18.27 0.13 5.01
C HIS A 164 -19.60 0.44 5.69
N PRO A 165 -19.68 1.47 6.56
CA PRO A 165 -20.92 1.85 7.25
C PRO A 165 -21.77 2.86 6.46
N GLY A 166 -21.41 3.18 5.21
CA GLY A 166 -22.08 4.21 4.40
C GLY A 166 -23.07 3.61 3.40
N GLU A 167 -24.15 4.36 3.11
CA GLU A 167 -25.09 4.02 2.05
C GLU A 167 -24.38 4.04 0.67
N PRO A 168 -24.74 3.13 -0.27
CA PRO A 168 -24.29 3.23 -1.65
C PRO A 168 -24.54 4.63 -2.24
N GLY A 169 -23.62 5.11 -3.07
CA GLY A 169 -23.69 6.46 -3.66
C GLY A 169 -23.01 7.55 -2.82
N THR A 170 -22.47 7.22 -1.64
CA THR A 170 -21.63 8.13 -0.84
C THR A 170 -20.17 8.08 -1.28
N TRP A 171 -19.43 9.18 -1.21
CA TRP A 171 -18.00 9.20 -1.57
C TRP A 171 -17.12 9.19 -0.32
N GLY A 172 -16.04 8.40 -0.34
CA GLY A 172 -15.17 8.28 0.81
C GLY A 172 -14.05 7.27 0.62
N LEU A 173 -13.32 6.99 1.70
CA LEU A 173 -12.33 5.91 1.76
C LEU A 173 -12.56 5.06 3.01
N CYS A 174 -12.20 3.79 2.89
CA CYS A 174 -12.12 2.86 4.02
C CYS A 174 -10.75 2.97 4.72
N THR A 175 -10.74 2.87 6.05
CA THR A 175 -9.49 2.88 6.83
C THR A 175 -8.55 1.74 6.44
N ARG A 176 -9.10 0.57 6.04
CA ARG A 176 -8.33 -0.58 5.55
C ARG A 176 -7.42 -0.24 4.34
N ILE A 177 -7.82 0.70 3.50
CA ILE A 177 -7.06 1.08 2.30
C ILE A 177 -6.07 2.23 2.53
N LEU A 178 -6.19 2.97 3.63
CA LEU A 178 -5.26 4.07 3.92
C LEU A 178 -3.78 3.66 3.93
N PRO A 179 -3.35 2.51 4.49
CA PRO A 179 -1.95 2.11 4.43
C PRO A 179 -1.41 1.98 3.00
N TRP A 180 -2.27 1.52 2.08
CA TRP A 180 -1.94 1.31 0.68
C TRP A 180 -1.82 2.65 -0.06
N LEU A 181 -2.78 3.55 0.14
CA LEU A 181 -2.74 4.91 -0.40
C LEU A 181 -1.58 5.73 0.16
N LEU A 182 -1.21 5.53 1.42
CA LEU A 182 -0.04 6.19 2.00
C LEU A 182 1.28 5.78 1.32
N GLY A 183 1.40 4.54 0.85
CA GLY A 183 2.54 4.14 0.01
C GLY A 183 2.64 4.96 -1.27
N HIS A 184 1.50 5.33 -1.87
CA HIS A 184 1.47 6.22 -3.03
C HIS A 184 1.85 7.65 -2.63
N LEU A 185 1.20 8.18 -1.59
CA LEU A 185 1.34 9.59 -1.18
C LEU A 185 2.71 9.90 -0.55
N ASN A 186 3.39 8.90 0.01
CA ASN A 186 4.76 9.03 0.53
C ASN A 186 5.84 8.86 -0.55
N GLY A 187 5.46 8.46 -1.77
CA GLY A 187 6.40 8.22 -2.87
C GLY A 187 7.15 6.89 -2.79
N ASP A 188 6.59 5.90 -2.07
CA ASP A 188 7.11 4.53 -1.99
C ASP A 188 6.59 3.66 -3.15
N LEU A 189 5.50 4.08 -3.80
CA LEU A 189 4.83 3.37 -4.87
C LEU A 189 4.50 4.29 -6.06
N TYR A 190 4.79 3.80 -7.26
CA TYR A 190 4.61 4.52 -8.52
C TYR A 190 3.69 3.74 -9.45
N ARG A 191 2.70 4.41 -10.04
CA ARG A 191 1.90 3.82 -11.11
C ARG A 191 2.45 4.23 -12.47
N ILE A 192 2.97 3.26 -13.21
CA ILE A 192 3.54 3.46 -14.55
C ILE A 192 2.76 2.58 -15.52
N GLY A 193 2.04 3.21 -16.44
CA GLY A 193 1.12 2.52 -17.33
C GLY A 193 0.03 1.77 -16.55
N ARG A 194 -0.08 0.45 -16.78
CA ARG A 194 -1.09 -0.41 -16.13
C ARG A 194 -0.67 -0.93 -14.77
N LEU A 195 0.61 -0.87 -14.44
CA LEU A 195 1.18 -1.53 -13.26
C LEU A 195 1.59 -0.50 -12.20
N GLN A 196 1.60 -0.98 -10.96
CA GLN A 196 2.10 -0.28 -9.79
C GLN A 196 3.39 -0.95 -9.33
N TYR A 197 4.36 -0.12 -8.96
CA TYR A 197 5.69 -0.55 -8.61
C TYR A 197 6.08 0.02 -7.27
N LYS A 198 6.46 -0.85 -6.34
CA LYS A 198 6.85 -0.49 -4.99
C LYS A 198 8.19 -1.09 -4.67
N ILE A 199 9.12 -0.29 -4.17
CA ILE A 199 10.40 -0.80 -3.71
C ILE A 199 10.20 -1.40 -2.32
N GLY A 200 10.68 -2.62 -2.12
CA GLY A 200 10.56 -3.29 -0.82
C GLY A 200 11.54 -4.44 -0.69
N PRO A 201 11.76 -4.95 0.52
CA PRO A 201 12.56 -6.16 0.71
C PRO A 201 11.82 -7.39 0.19
N PHE A 202 12.56 -8.34 -0.35
CA PHE A 202 12.06 -9.67 -0.65
C PHE A 202 11.74 -10.38 0.66
N ARG A 203 10.45 -10.65 0.90
CA ARG A 203 9.98 -11.26 2.17
C ARG A 203 9.70 -12.74 2.06
N GLN A 204 9.90 -13.34 0.89
CA GLN A 204 9.62 -14.76 0.71
C GLN A 204 10.76 -15.58 1.30
N LYS A 205 10.40 -16.70 1.92
CA LYS A 205 11.34 -17.68 2.49
C LYS A 205 11.89 -18.59 1.39
N MET A 206 12.54 -18.00 0.40
CA MET A 206 13.08 -18.68 -0.77
C MET A 206 14.39 -18.01 -1.20
N ARG A 207 15.23 -18.69 -1.99
CA ARG A 207 16.44 -18.14 -2.57
C ARG A 207 16.53 -18.42 -4.06
N ALA A 208 16.83 -17.40 -4.86
CA ALA A 208 17.07 -17.57 -6.29
C ALA A 208 18.56 -17.73 -6.56
N TYR A 209 18.90 -18.77 -7.31
CA TYR A 209 20.25 -19.03 -7.79
C TYR A 209 20.30 -18.85 -9.31
N ARG A 210 21.31 -18.15 -9.80
CA ARG A 210 21.59 -18.00 -11.23
C ARG A 210 22.83 -18.79 -11.61
N HIS A 211 22.75 -19.53 -12.70
CA HIS A 211 23.92 -20.20 -13.27
C HIS A 211 24.91 -19.15 -13.79
N ARG A 212 26.21 -19.31 -13.51
CA ARG A 212 27.24 -18.29 -13.80
C ARG A 212 27.40 -18.00 -15.29
N THR A 213 27.21 -19.00 -16.15
CA THR A 213 27.47 -18.90 -17.60
C THR A 213 26.23 -19.00 -18.47
N SER A 214 25.05 -19.17 -17.88
CA SER A 214 23.79 -19.29 -18.64
C SER A 214 22.69 -18.46 -17.99
N THR A 215 21.57 -18.30 -18.68
CA THR A 215 20.40 -17.57 -18.14
C THR A 215 19.56 -18.42 -17.17
N HIS A 216 19.95 -19.67 -16.90
CA HIS A 216 19.19 -20.56 -16.03
C HIS A 216 19.09 -20.02 -14.60
N LEU A 217 17.87 -20.05 -14.08
CA LEU A 217 17.52 -19.67 -12.72
C LEU A 217 16.89 -20.88 -12.00
N CYS A 218 17.22 -21.04 -10.73
CA CYS A 218 16.63 -22.04 -9.86
C CYS A 218 16.22 -21.37 -8.54
N LEU A 219 14.94 -21.43 -8.21
CA LEU A 219 14.41 -20.94 -6.95
C LEU A 219 14.33 -22.12 -5.98
N LEU A 220 14.99 -22.03 -4.82
CA LEU A 220 14.95 -23.05 -3.77
C LEU A 220 14.17 -22.52 -2.56
N CYS A 221 13.35 -23.36 -1.95
CA CYS A 221 12.67 -23.07 -0.69
C CYS A 221 13.68 -23.00 0.46
N GLU A 222 13.45 -22.13 1.44
CA GLU A 222 14.08 -22.26 2.75
C GLU A 222 13.59 -23.53 3.47
N SER A 223 14.34 -24.00 4.46
CA SER A 223 13.92 -25.12 5.31
C SER A 223 12.69 -24.76 6.14
N GLY A 224 11.79 -25.73 6.34
CA GLY A 224 10.66 -25.58 7.27
C GLY A 224 9.35 -25.06 6.66
N LEU A 225 9.28 -24.89 5.34
CA LEU A 225 8.02 -24.55 4.67
C LEU A 225 7.22 -25.82 4.38
N GLU A 226 5.94 -25.80 4.66
CA GLU A 226 5.06 -26.94 4.46
C GLU A 226 4.26 -26.82 3.14
N PHE A 227 4.33 -27.85 2.32
CA PHE A 227 3.66 -27.93 1.02
C PHE A 227 2.78 -29.18 0.95
N ARG A 228 1.64 -29.06 0.27
CA ARG A 228 0.80 -30.19 -0.12
C ARG A 228 1.48 -31.05 -1.18
N THR A 229 0.93 -32.22 -1.45
CA THR A 229 1.39 -33.13 -2.51
C THR A 229 1.36 -32.49 -3.91
N ASP A 230 0.47 -31.52 -4.15
CA ASP A 230 0.37 -30.79 -5.42
C ASP A 230 1.37 -29.62 -5.56
N GLY A 231 2.21 -29.38 -4.54
CA GLY A 231 3.25 -28.35 -4.53
C GLY A 231 2.78 -26.95 -4.11
N ASN A 232 1.50 -26.78 -3.73
CA ASN A 232 1.03 -25.55 -3.09
C ASN A 232 1.36 -25.54 -1.60
N PHE A 233 1.41 -24.37 -0.97
CA PHE A 233 1.53 -24.27 0.48
C PHE A 233 0.40 -25.02 1.19
N ASN A 234 0.74 -25.76 2.24
CA ASN A 234 -0.26 -26.41 3.08
C ASN A 234 -1.04 -25.34 3.88
N GLY A 235 -2.36 -25.52 4.02
CA GLY A 235 -3.27 -24.55 4.63
C GLY A 235 -3.66 -23.37 3.72
N ALA A 236 -2.99 -23.18 2.57
CA ALA A 236 -3.36 -22.11 1.64
C ALA A 236 -4.76 -22.34 1.05
N GLY A 237 -5.64 -21.34 1.24
CA GLY A 237 -7.04 -21.41 0.83
C GLY A 237 -7.85 -22.38 1.69
N GLU A 238 -7.51 -22.51 2.99
CA GLU A 238 -8.19 -23.39 3.95
C GLU A 238 -8.15 -24.87 3.52
N ARG A 239 -7.09 -25.24 2.81
CA ARG A 239 -6.89 -26.60 2.29
C ARG A 239 -5.63 -27.19 2.87
N GLU A 240 -5.81 -28.22 3.66
CA GLU A 240 -4.74 -29.01 4.25
C GLU A 240 -4.62 -30.35 3.52
N ASP A 241 -3.40 -30.90 3.51
CA ASP A 241 -3.09 -32.21 2.98
C ASP A 241 -2.43 -33.06 4.09
N PRO A 242 -3.04 -34.18 4.52
CA PRO A 242 -2.42 -35.10 5.49
C PRO A 242 -1.08 -35.69 5.03
N GLN A 243 -0.80 -35.64 3.73
CA GLN A 243 0.46 -36.08 3.13
C GLN A 243 1.39 -34.90 2.79
N ALA A 244 1.17 -33.73 3.41
CA ALA A 244 2.05 -32.59 3.29
C ALA A 244 3.51 -32.94 3.64
N TRP A 245 4.41 -32.13 3.13
CA TRP A 245 5.85 -32.31 3.29
C TRP A 245 6.53 -30.99 3.56
N THR A 246 7.65 -31.08 4.27
CA THR A 246 8.44 -29.92 4.66
C THR A 246 9.64 -29.79 3.75
N SER A 247 9.90 -28.58 3.26
CA SER A 247 11.09 -28.29 2.49
C SER A 247 12.35 -28.34 3.34
N GLU A 248 13.45 -28.68 2.68
CA GLU A 248 14.80 -28.66 3.22
C GLU A 248 15.71 -27.82 2.31
N LEU A 249 16.63 -27.11 2.93
CA LEU A 249 17.74 -26.43 2.31
C LEU A 249 18.99 -26.69 3.14
N THR A 250 19.99 -27.32 2.52
CA THR A 250 21.27 -27.61 3.13
C THR A 250 22.38 -27.06 2.26
N GLU A 251 23.33 -26.36 2.88
CA GLU A 251 24.53 -25.87 2.21
C GLU A 251 25.76 -26.64 2.69
N THR A 252 26.52 -27.11 1.73
CA THR A 252 27.83 -27.75 1.94
C THR A 252 28.92 -26.88 1.34
N ALA A 253 30.19 -27.26 1.53
CA ALA A 253 31.30 -26.57 0.90
C ALA A 253 31.20 -26.53 -0.64
N THR A 254 30.60 -27.55 -1.27
CA THR A 254 30.60 -27.73 -2.73
C THR A 254 29.24 -27.58 -3.38
N HIS A 255 28.14 -27.77 -2.65
CA HIS A 255 26.78 -27.77 -3.19
C HIS A 255 25.79 -27.04 -2.28
N ILE A 256 24.78 -26.43 -2.91
CA ILE A 256 23.50 -26.06 -2.28
C ILE A 256 22.48 -27.14 -2.66
N ILE A 257 21.81 -27.74 -1.70
CA ILE A 257 20.84 -28.82 -1.92
C ILE A 257 19.51 -28.38 -1.34
N GLY A 258 18.44 -28.36 -2.14
CA GLY A 258 17.12 -28.02 -1.62
C GLY A 258 15.97 -28.25 -2.58
N ASN A 259 14.76 -28.04 -2.07
CA ASN A 259 13.52 -28.23 -2.84
C ASN A 259 13.29 -27.06 -3.81
N PRO A 260 13.18 -27.31 -5.12
CA PRO A 260 12.98 -26.24 -6.08
C PRO A 260 11.51 -25.85 -6.23
N ILE A 261 11.26 -24.59 -6.60
CA ILE A 261 9.98 -24.14 -7.15
C ILE A 261 10.02 -24.24 -8.68
N HIS A 262 9.06 -24.95 -9.26
CA HIS A 262 8.90 -25.05 -10.70
C HIS A 262 8.41 -23.70 -11.29
N PRO A 263 8.74 -23.35 -12.55
CA PRO A 263 8.30 -22.08 -13.17
C PRO A 263 6.78 -21.81 -13.19
N ASN A 264 5.95 -22.83 -12.97
CA ASN A 264 4.49 -22.66 -12.81
C ASN A 264 4.06 -22.27 -11.37
N GLY A 265 5.01 -22.11 -10.45
CA GLY A 265 4.78 -21.71 -9.07
C GLY A 265 4.64 -22.85 -8.06
N HIS A 266 4.78 -24.12 -8.47
CA HIS A 266 4.60 -25.27 -7.56
C HIS A 266 5.93 -25.77 -7.01
N ALA A 267 5.99 -25.99 -5.70
CA ALA A 267 7.13 -26.61 -5.03
C ALA A 267 7.28 -28.09 -5.44
N GLN A 268 8.52 -28.53 -5.61
CA GLN A 268 8.84 -29.91 -5.96
C GLN A 268 9.44 -30.63 -4.74
N ARG A 269 8.85 -31.77 -4.38
CA ARG A 269 9.28 -32.58 -3.24
C ARG A 269 10.69 -33.15 -3.42
N GLN A 270 11.11 -33.44 -4.65
CA GLN A 270 12.45 -33.98 -4.90
C GLN A 270 13.48 -32.84 -4.87
N PRO A 271 14.47 -32.86 -3.98
CA PRO A 271 15.50 -31.83 -3.93
C PRO A 271 16.44 -31.90 -5.13
N VAL A 272 17.02 -30.76 -5.47
CA VAL A 272 18.06 -30.61 -6.48
C VAL A 272 19.37 -30.13 -5.84
N GLY A 273 20.50 -30.56 -6.40
CA GLY A 273 21.82 -30.11 -5.99
C GLY A 273 22.40 -29.11 -6.98
N LEU A 274 22.75 -27.92 -6.52
CA LEU A 274 23.39 -26.85 -7.29
C LEU A 274 24.88 -26.76 -6.90
N PRO A 275 25.82 -27.12 -7.79
CA PRO A 275 27.24 -26.97 -7.52
C PRO A 275 27.64 -25.49 -7.32
N ARG A 276 28.27 -25.15 -6.20
CA ARG A 276 28.68 -23.76 -5.87
C ARG A 276 29.62 -23.13 -6.90
N ALA A 277 30.42 -23.96 -7.57
CA ALA A 277 31.30 -23.52 -8.65
C ALA A 277 30.52 -22.97 -9.86
N HIS A 278 29.24 -23.34 -10.02
CA HIS A 278 28.44 -23.02 -11.20
C HIS A 278 27.27 -22.08 -10.91
N TRP A 279 26.91 -21.88 -9.64
CA TRP A 279 25.72 -21.10 -9.24
C TRP A 279 26.06 -19.97 -8.27
N ASN A 280 25.36 -18.85 -8.41
CA ASN A 280 25.40 -17.71 -7.49
C ASN A 280 24.02 -17.52 -6.88
N CYS A 281 23.94 -17.26 -5.57
CA CYS A 281 22.73 -16.70 -4.97
C CYS A 281 22.59 -15.26 -5.47
N VAL A 282 21.45 -14.94 -6.09
CA VAL A 282 21.15 -13.62 -6.67
C VAL A 282 19.93 -12.95 -6.03
N LEU A 283 19.20 -13.69 -5.19
CA LEU A 283 18.09 -13.16 -4.40
C LEU A 283 17.90 -14.00 -3.13
N THR A 284 17.83 -13.35 -1.98
CA THR A 284 17.49 -13.93 -0.68
C THR A 284 16.58 -12.99 0.11
N GLU A 285 16.02 -13.49 1.21
CA GLU A 285 15.20 -12.67 2.11
C GLU A 285 15.93 -11.39 2.55
N GLY A 286 15.24 -10.25 2.46
CA GLY A 286 15.76 -8.93 2.79
C GLY A 286 16.33 -8.16 1.61
N ASP A 287 16.68 -8.83 0.51
CA ASP A 287 17.21 -8.16 -0.68
C ASP A 287 16.18 -7.18 -1.28
N PRO A 288 16.61 -6.02 -1.80
CA PRO A 288 15.70 -5.07 -2.41
C PRO A 288 15.11 -5.63 -3.71
N ILE A 289 13.80 -5.57 -3.83
CA ILE A 289 13.05 -5.93 -5.03
C ILE A 289 12.10 -4.81 -5.43
N LEU A 290 11.64 -4.94 -6.67
CA LEU A 290 10.50 -4.22 -7.16
C LEU A 290 9.24 -5.10 -7.03
N GLU A 291 8.40 -4.79 -6.04
CA GLU A 291 7.08 -5.38 -5.90
C GLU A 291 6.17 -4.83 -7.02
N ILE A 292 5.55 -5.72 -7.80
CA ILE A 292 4.64 -5.36 -8.89
C ILE A 292 3.20 -5.62 -8.44
N HIS A 293 2.35 -4.62 -8.61
CA HIS A 293 0.93 -4.67 -8.26
C HIS A 293 0.06 -4.27 -9.45
N ILE A 294 -1.16 -4.79 -9.46
CA ILE A 294 -2.17 -4.51 -10.48
C ILE A 294 -3.27 -3.69 -9.81
N PRO A 295 -3.45 -2.40 -10.17
CA PRO A 295 -4.57 -1.62 -9.66
C PRO A 295 -5.90 -2.21 -10.14
N GLU A 296 -6.95 -2.00 -9.36
CA GLU A 296 -8.29 -2.57 -9.60
C GLU A 296 -8.97 -2.05 -10.87
N ASP A 297 -8.53 -0.90 -11.43
CA ASP A 297 -9.19 -0.29 -12.57
C ASP A 297 -8.79 -0.89 -13.94
N GLY A 298 -9.81 -1.33 -14.67
CA GLY A 298 -9.72 -1.76 -16.06
C GLY A 298 -9.11 -3.16 -16.28
N PRO A 299 -9.29 -3.75 -17.47
CA PRO A 299 -8.78 -5.09 -17.76
C PRO A 299 -7.25 -5.13 -17.88
N MET A 300 -6.67 -6.31 -17.64
CA MET A 300 -5.26 -6.63 -17.94
C MET A 300 -5.13 -7.08 -19.39
N ALA A 301 -5.06 -6.12 -20.33
CA ALA A 301 -4.65 -6.43 -21.70
C ALA A 301 -3.13 -6.58 -21.74
N PHE A 302 -2.62 -7.69 -22.31
CA PHE A 302 -1.19 -8.03 -22.34
C PHE A 302 -0.31 -6.89 -22.89
N GLU A 303 -0.79 -6.20 -23.93
CA GLU A 303 -0.12 -5.06 -24.57
C GLU A 303 0.10 -3.87 -23.63
N LYS A 304 -0.72 -3.72 -22.58
CA LYS A 304 -0.62 -2.63 -21.60
C LYS A 304 0.28 -2.95 -20.41
N ALA A 305 0.73 -4.20 -20.27
CA ALA A 305 1.62 -4.64 -19.20
C ALA A 305 3.13 -4.44 -19.54
N VAL A 306 3.44 -4.01 -20.76
CA VAL A 306 4.81 -3.78 -21.23
C VAL A 306 5.27 -2.39 -20.79
N SER A 307 5.68 -2.25 -19.52
CA SER A 307 6.24 -0.98 -18.99
C SER A 307 7.61 -1.12 -18.32
N LEU A 308 8.24 -2.32 -18.33
CA LEU A 308 9.55 -2.52 -17.71
C LEU A 308 10.63 -1.55 -18.23
N ILE A 309 10.55 -1.16 -19.52
CA ILE A 309 11.50 -0.24 -20.17
C ILE A 309 11.42 1.19 -19.59
N GLN A 310 10.24 1.64 -19.14
CA GLN A 310 10.08 2.97 -18.54
C GLN A 310 10.65 3.03 -17.11
N LEU A 311 10.76 1.87 -16.46
CA LEU A 311 11.21 1.77 -15.07
C LEU A 311 12.71 2.05 -14.92
N CYS A 312 13.51 1.71 -15.93
CA CYS A 312 14.96 1.94 -15.97
C CYS A 312 15.35 3.44 -15.94
N PHE A 313 14.43 4.34 -16.26
CA PHE A 313 14.67 5.79 -16.28
C PHE A 313 14.27 6.51 -14.97
N LEU A 314 13.58 5.83 -14.05
CA LEU A 314 12.99 6.46 -12.85
C LEU A 314 13.69 6.07 -11.54
N LEU A 315 14.46 4.97 -11.53
CA LEU A 315 15.19 4.54 -10.35
C LEU A 315 16.65 5.03 -10.45
N PRO A 316 17.20 5.64 -9.39
CA PRO A 316 18.61 6.01 -9.34
C PRO A 316 19.49 4.83 -9.74
N ASN A 317 20.50 5.06 -10.60
CA ASN A 317 21.49 4.04 -11.00
C ASN A 317 22.16 3.31 -9.81
N SER A 318 22.07 3.87 -8.59
CA SER A 318 22.58 3.25 -7.36
C SER A 318 21.64 2.20 -6.73
N LEU A 319 20.38 2.10 -7.17
CA LEU A 319 19.38 1.14 -6.67
C LEU A 319 19.09 0.01 -7.66
N LEU A 320 19.39 0.23 -8.94
CA LEU A 320 19.37 -0.80 -9.96
C LEU A 320 20.78 -1.36 -10.14
N SER A 321 21.19 -2.31 -9.29
CA SER A 321 22.25 -3.21 -9.74
C SER A 321 21.72 -3.93 -10.99
N LYS A 322 22.60 -4.17 -11.97
CA LYS A 322 22.24 -4.90 -13.21
C LYS A 322 21.62 -6.29 -12.95
N ASP A 323 21.67 -6.77 -11.71
CA ASP A 323 21.17 -8.06 -11.27
C ASP A 323 19.71 -8.03 -10.75
N MET A 324 19.10 -6.85 -10.59
CA MET A 324 17.75 -6.70 -10.01
C MET A 324 16.60 -7.06 -10.98
N PHE A 325 16.91 -7.25 -12.27
CA PHE A 325 15.96 -7.71 -13.26
C PHE A 325 16.20 -9.21 -13.52
N LEU A 326 15.37 -10.06 -12.91
CA LEU A 326 15.21 -11.45 -13.32
C LEU A 326 14.39 -11.47 -14.61
N THR A 327 15.02 -11.15 -15.74
CA THR A 327 14.52 -11.52 -17.08
C THR A 327 15.06 -12.86 -17.50
#